data_AF-A0A938DRC2-F1
#
_entry.id   AF-A0A938DRC2-F1
#
_cell.length_a   1.000
_cell.length_b   1.000
_cell.length_c   1.000
_cell.angle_alpha   90.00
_cell.angle_beta   90.00
_cell.angle_gamma   90.00
#
_symmetry.space_group_name_H-M   'P 1'
#
loop_
_entity.id
_entity.type
_entity.pdbx_description
1 polymer ?
#
loop_
_entity_poly.entity_id
_entity_poly.type
_entity_poly.pdbx_seq_one_letter_code
_entity_poly.pdbx_strand_id
1 'polypeptide(L)' 'YNPRLHRRYVIRDDIPIMLIDEAEAVDDAEHERLVAKAAAEGITPTFEA' A
#
# COMPACT_ATOMS: atom_id res chain seq x y z
N TYR A 1 0.02 -1.14 -1.55
CA TYR A 1 -0.26 -0.98 -0.10
C TYR A 1 -1.77 -1.03 0.10
N ASN A 2 -2.25 -1.34 1.30
CA ASN A 2 -3.68 -1.32 1.63
C ASN A 2 -4.03 -0.02 2.37
N PRO A 3 -4.71 0.94 1.73
CA PRO A 3 -5.06 2.21 2.36
C PRO A 3 -6.08 2.07 3.50
N ARG A 4 -6.85 0.98 3.57
CA ARG A 4 -7.85 0.76 4.64
C ARG A 4 -7.20 0.30 5.94
N LEU A 5 -6.09 -0.43 5.82
CA LEU A 5 -5.37 -1.01 6.95
C LEU A 5 -4.04 -0.30 7.25
N HIS A 6 -3.66 0.68 6.43
CA HIS A 6 -2.36 1.38 6.49
C HIS A 6 -1.21 0.35 6.56
N ARG A 7 -1.23 -0.64 5.66
CA ARG A 7 -0.23 -1.71 5.62
C ARG A 7 0.41 -1.83 4.26
N ARG A 8 1.73 -2.03 4.25
CA ARG A 8 2.48 -2.40 3.05
C ARG A 8 2.83 -3.88 3.11
N TYR A 9 2.84 -4.50 1.94
CA TYR A 9 3.16 -5.91 1.75
C TYR A 9 4.42 -5.98 0.90
N VAL A 10 5.40 -6.74 1.37
CA VAL A 10 6.66 -6.92 0.65
C VAL A 10 6.43 -7.81 -0.57
N ILE A 11 7.10 -7.48 -1.66
CA ILE A 11 7.13 -8.32 -2.87
C ILE A 11 8.44 -9.12 -2.83
N ARG A 12 8.33 -10.45 -2.88
CA ARG A 12 9.48 -11.38 -2.98
C ARG A 12 9.22 -12.32 -4.14
N ASP A 13 10.20 -12.47 -5.02
CA ASP A 13 10.09 -13.31 -6.22
C ASP A 13 8.85 -13.00 -7.07
N ASP A 14 8.52 -11.71 -7.21
CA ASP A 14 7.33 -11.21 -7.92
C ASP A 14 5.98 -11.62 -7.29
N ILE A 15 6.00 -12.15 -6.07
CA ILE A 15 4.81 -12.56 -5.31
C ILE A 15 4.61 -11.63 -4.10
N PRO A 16 3.43 -11.00 -3.95
CA PRO A 16 3.10 -10.24 -2.75
C PRO A 16 2.93 -11.15 -1.53
N ILE A 17 3.68 -10.87 -0.45
CA ILE A 17 3.53 -11.58 0.82
C ILE A 17 2.43 -10.89 1.65
N MET A 18 1.26 -11.53 1.73
CA MET A 18 0.08 -11.02 2.45
C MET A 18 -0.01 -11.52 3.91
N LEU A 19 1.10 -12.04 4.46
CA LEU A 19 1.16 -12.51 5.84
C LEU A 19 1.18 -11.32 6.80
N ILE A 20 0.38 -11.41 7.87
CA ILE A 20 0.23 -10.32 8.84
C ILE A 20 1.55 -9.99 9.57
N ASP A 21 2.39 -11.00 9.79
CA ASP A 21 3.67 -10.91 10.50
C ASP A 21 4.78 -10.27 9.63
N GLU A 22 4.65 -10.36 8.31
CA GLU A 22 5.56 -9.74 7.34
C GLU A 22 5.01 -8.41 6.80
N ALA A 23 3.77 -8.06 7.16
CA ALA A 23 3.15 -6.81 6.79
C ALA A 23 3.67 -5.68 7.68
N GLU A 24 4.24 -4.66 7.07
CA GLU A 24 4.72 -3.50 7.80
C GLU A 24 3.60 -2.45 7.91
N ALA A 25 3.45 -1.89 9.12
CA ALA A 25 2.59 -0.75 9.34
C ALA A 25 3.16 0.48 8.61
N VAL A 26 2.27 1.21 7.97
CA VAL A 26 2.56 2.48 7.32
C VAL A 26 2.05 3.56 8.25
N ASP A 27 2.93 4.49 8.63
CA ASP A 27 2.52 5.65 9.43
C ASP A 27 1.76 6.67 8.56
N ASP A 28 1.16 7.66 9.21
CA ASP A 28 0.31 8.64 8.50
C ASP A 28 1.12 9.49 7.51
N ALA A 29 2.39 9.78 7.81
CA ALA A 29 3.26 10.54 6.91
C ALA A 29 3.58 9.77 5.63
N GLU A 30 3.90 8.48 5.74
CA GLU A 30 4.14 7.63 4.59
C GLU A 30 2.83 7.33 3.84
N HIS A 31 1.69 7.24 4.54
CA HIS A 31 0.38 7.15 3.92
C HIS A 31 0.12 8.35 3.00
N GLU A 32 0.29 9.58 3.51
CA GLU A 32 0.14 10.80 2.72
C GLU A 32 1.06 10.81 1.50
N ARG A 33 2.32 10.38 1.67
CA ARG A 33 3.29 10.29 0.57
C ARG A 33 2.82 9.30 -0.51
N LEU A 34 2.32 8.14 -0.12
CA LEU A 34 1.85 7.10 -1.04
C LEU A 34 0.58 7.53 -1.79
N VAL A 35 -0.34 8.20 -1.11
CA VAL A 35 -1.56 8.76 -1.73
C VAL A 35 -1.21 9.87 -2.72
N ALA A 36 -0.33 10.81 -2.32
CA ALA A 36 0.14 11.87 -3.20
C ALA A 36 0.85 11.33 -4.45
N LYS A 37 1.67 10.29 -4.27
CA LYS A 37 2.34 9.60 -5.39
C LYS A 37 1.33 8.94 -6.34
N ALA A 38 0.35 8.21 -5.81
CA ALA A 38 -0.69 7.59 -6.63
C ALA A 38 -1.48 8.63 -7.43
N ALA A 39 -1.83 9.76 -6.81
CA ALA A 39 -2.50 10.88 -7.48
C ALA A 39 -1.65 11.50 -8.59
N ALA A 40 -0.34 11.71 -8.35
CA ALA A 40 0.59 12.23 -9.36
C ALA A 40 0.77 11.28 -10.55
N GLU A 41 0.74 9.97 -10.32
CA GLU A 41 0.85 8.95 -11.36
C GLU A 41 -0.51 8.61 -12.02
N GLY A 42 -1.61 9.24 -11.57
CA GLY A 42 -2.96 8.96 -12.05
C GLY A 42 -3.46 7.55 -11.73
N ILE A 43 -2.83 6.89 -10.74
CA ILE A 43 -3.19 5.54 -10.30
C ILE A 43 -4.39 5.64 -9.38
N THR A 44 -5.54 5.20 -9.88
CA THR A 44 -6.74 5.05 -9.05
C THR A 44 -6.75 3.67 -8.39
N PRO A 45 -7.12 3.60 -7.10
CA PRO A 45 -7.53 2.36 -6.47
C PRO A 45 -8.54 1.57 -7.30
N THR A 46 -8.23 0.32 -7.65
CA THR A 46 -9.17 -0.56 -8.37
C THR A 46 -10.11 -1.32 -7.44
N PHE A 47 -10.22 -0.91 -6.18
CA PHE A 47 -11.01 -1.57 -5.13
C PHE A 47 -12.23 -0.76 -4.68
N GLU A 48 -12.59 0.30 -5.42
CA GLU A 48 -13.89 0.95 -5.29
C GLU A 48 -14.98 0.12 -6.00
N ALA A 49 -16.13 -0.04 -5.35
CA ALA A 49 -17.25 -0.86 -5.79
C ALA A 49 -18.18 -0.13 -6.76
#